data_AF-A0A7X7UR29-F1
#
_entry.id   AF-A0A7X7UR29-F1
#
_cell.length_a   1.000
_cell.length_b   1.000
_cell.length_c   1.000
_cell.angle_alpha   90.00
_cell.angle_beta   90.00
_cell.angle_gamma   90.00
#
_symmetry.space_group_name_H-M   'P 1'
#
loop_
_entity.id
_entity.type
_entity.pdbx_description
1 polymer ?
#
loop_
_entity_poly.entity_id
_entity_poly.type
_entity_poly.pdbx_seq_one_letter_code
_entity_poly.pdbx_strand_id
1 'polypeptide(L)'
;MKHFWNNYFWLITFILSYLLFWIFGDIIFFLSILIVIAEVLILKGVYRIRFFYFDIILISAYLLLCLICLLFVFIETFKVFLIVIGVWMSLTFFFHKK
;
A
#
# COMPACT_ATOMS: atom_id res chain seq x y z
N MET A 1 26.31 -4.54 5.00
CA MET A 1 25.20 -3.59 5.26
C MET A 1 23.91 -3.88 4.49
N LYS A 2 23.94 -4.39 3.24
CA LYS A 2 22.72 -4.76 2.49
C LYS A 2 21.80 -5.77 3.21
N HIS A 3 22.37 -6.74 3.92
CA HIS A 3 21.59 -7.78 4.60
C HIS A 3 20.81 -7.28 5.82
N PHE A 4 21.36 -6.29 6.54
CA PHE A 4 20.71 -5.70 7.71
C PHE A 4 19.52 -4.84 7.27
N TRP A 5 19.71 -3.99 6.27
CA TRP A 5 18.63 -3.17 5.70
C TRP A 5 17.45 -4.01 5.22
N ASN A 6 17.69 -5.14 4.55
CA ASN A 6 16.61 -5.99 4.05
C ASN A 6 15.80 -6.66 5.18
N ASN A 7 16.47 -7.04 6.28
CA ASN A 7 15.82 -7.67 7.42
C ASN A 7 14.94 -6.68 8.22
N TYR A 8 15.37 -5.43 8.34
CA TYR A 8 14.63 -4.41 9.10
C TYR A 8 13.71 -3.54 8.23
N PHE A 9 13.75 -3.65 6.90
CA PHE A 9 12.95 -2.82 6.00
C PHE A 9 11.45 -2.89 6.28
N TRP A 10 10.93 -4.09 6.52
CA TRP A 10 9.52 -4.33 6.84
C TRP A 10 9.12 -3.69 8.18
N LEU A 11 10.01 -3.75 9.16
CA LEU A 11 9.78 -3.17 10.48
C LEU A 11 9.88 -1.64 10.46
N ILE A 12 10.85 -1.10 9.70
CA ILE A 12 11.02 0.34 9.52
C ILE A 12 9.81 0.93 8.79
N THR A 13 9.36 0.31 7.70
CA THR A 13 8.18 0.76 6.94
C THR A 13 6.92 0.70 7.79
N PHE A 14 6.76 -0.34 8.61
CA PHE A 14 5.66 -0.44 9.57
C PHE A 14 5.66 0.73 10.58
N ILE A 15 6.81 0.99 11.22
CA ILE A 15 6.94 2.08 12.22
C ILE A 15 6.69 3.44 11.56
N LEU A 16 7.20 3.67 10.35
CA LEU A 16 7.00 4.91 9.61
C LEU A 16 5.52 5.12 9.26
N SER A 17 4.85 4.10 8.72
CA SER A 17 3.42 4.15 8.41
C SER A 17 2.57 4.41 9.64
N TYR A 18 2.92 3.81 10.78
CA TYR A 18 2.25 4.06 12.06
C TYR A 18 2.43 5.51 12.54
N LEU A 19 3.67 6.01 12.56
CA LEU A 19 3.98 7.40 12.94
C LEU A 19 3.26 8.42 12.05
N LEU A 20 3.29 8.17 10.75
CA LEU A 20 2.63 8.99 9.75
C LEU A 20 1.11 9.02 9.98
N PHE A 21 0.48 7.86 10.14
CA PHE A 21 -0.95 7.80 10.44
C PHE A 21 -1.28 8.50 11.76
N TRP A 22 -0.43 8.39 12.78
CA TRP A 22 -0.66 9.09 14.04
C TRP A 22 -0.64 10.61 13.91
N ILE A 23 0.22 11.17 13.04
CA ILE A 23 0.34 12.62 12.83
C ILE A 23 -0.79 13.16 11.94
N PHE A 24 -1.12 12.45 10.86
CA PHE A 24 -2.01 12.95 9.80
C PHE A 24 -3.38 12.27 9.75
N GLY A 25 -3.58 11.21 10.54
CA GLY A 25 -4.81 10.44 10.62
C GLY A 25 -5.25 9.91 9.26
N ASP A 26 -6.55 10.08 8.99
CA ASP A 26 -7.23 9.60 7.79
C ASP A 26 -6.68 10.20 6.49
N ILE A 27 -6.00 11.34 6.52
CA ILE A 27 -5.40 11.95 5.31
C ILE A 27 -4.40 10.97 4.68
N ILE A 28 -3.60 10.30 5.49
CA ILE A 28 -2.62 9.33 5.00
C ILE A 28 -3.28 8.03 4.54
N PHE A 29 -4.40 7.67 5.16
CA PHE A 29 -5.20 6.57 4.66
C PHE A 29 -5.69 6.84 3.23
N PHE A 30 -6.30 8.01 2.98
CA PHE A 30 -6.70 8.42 1.62
C PHE A 30 -5.52 8.50 0.65
N LEU A 31 -4.40 9.06 1.10
CA LEU A 31 -3.19 9.17 0.27
C LEU A 31 -2.66 7.79 -0.15
N SER A 32 -2.68 6.82 0.75
CA SER A 32 -2.22 5.45 0.45
C SER A 32 -3.05 4.78 -0.64
N ILE A 33 -4.38 4.95 -0.60
CA ILE A 33 -5.30 4.45 -1.63
C ILE A 33 -5.00 5.13 -2.98
N LEU A 34 -4.82 6.45 -2.98
CA LEU A 34 -4.50 7.20 -4.21
C LEU A 34 -3.18 6.74 -4.83
N ILE A 35 -2.15 6.49 -4.01
CA ILE A 35 -0.84 6.00 -4.49
C ILE A 35 -1.00 4.65 -5.20
N VAL A 36 -1.72 3.70 -4.57
CA VAL A 36 -1.93 2.37 -5.16
C VAL A 36 -2.71 2.46 -6.47
N ILE A 37 -3.77 3.29 -6.53
CA ILE A 37 -4.54 3.50 -7.77
C ILE A 37 -3.65 4.13 -8.85
N ALA A 38 -2.89 5.17 -8.51
CA ALA A 38 -2.00 5.85 -9.43
C ALA A 38 -0.92 4.91 -10.00
N GLU A 39 -0.33 4.07 -9.16
CA GLU A 39 0.63 3.07 -9.61
C GLU A 39 0.03 2.09 -10.60
N VAL A 40 -1.15 1.54 -10.31
CA VAL A 40 -1.81 0.60 -11.23
C VAL A 40 -2.09 1.26 -12.58
N LEU A 41 -2.53 2.52 -12.59
CA LEU A 41 -2.74 3.29 -13.81
C LEU A 41 -1.43 3.52 -14.57
N ILE A 42 -0.35 3.89 -13.87
CA ILE A 42 0.97 4.11 -14.48
C ILE A 42 1.54 2.81 -15.06
N LEU A 43 1.47 1.71 -14.32
CA LEU A 43 1.98 0.40 -14.75
C LEU A 43 1.21 -0.12 -15.97
N LYS A 44 -0.12 0.05 -15.99
CA LYS A 44 -0.96 -0.33 -17.13
C LYS A 44 -0.79 0.59 -18.34
N GLY A 45 -0.83 1.91 -18.11
CA GLY A 45 -0.89 2.91 -19.16
C GLY A 45 0.47 3.23 -19.76
N VAL A 46 1.46 3.55 -18.92
CA VAL A 46 2.80 3.98 -19.36
C VAL A 46 3.68 2.77 -19.65
N TYR A 47 3.74 1.82 -18.74
CA TYR A 47 4.70 0.71 -18.83
C TYR A 47 4.13 -0.53 -19.54
N ARG A 48 2.82 -0.55 -19.84
CA ARG A 48 2.11 -1.65 -20.53
C ARG A 48 2.44 -3.03 -19.95
N ILE A 49 2.65 -3.11 -18.64
CA ILE A 49 2.97 -4.37 -17.96
C ILE A 49 1.72 -5.25 -17.98
N ARG A 50 1.89 -6.54 -18.31
CA ARG A 50 0.81 -7.52 -18.22
C ARG A 50 0.66 -7.92 -16.75
N PHE A 51 -0.46 -7.55 -16.15
CA PHE A 51 -0.82 -8.03 -14.81
C PHE A 51 -1.22 -9.50 -14.88
N PHE A 52 -0.76 -10.30 -13.93
CA PHE A 52 -1.30 -11.64 -13.74
C PHE A 52 -2.66 -11.56 -13.04
N TYR A 53 -3.49 -12.59 -13.21
CA TYR A 53 -4.80 -12.67 -12.54
C TYR A 53 -4.68 -12.51 -11.01
N PHE A 54 -3.61 -13.04 -10.43
CA PHE A 54 -3.33 -12.92 -9.00
C PHE A 54 -3.14 -11.47 -8.55
N ASP A 55 -2.41 -10.65 -9.31
CA ASP A 55 -2.16 -9.24 -8.99
C ASP A 55 -3.47 -8.43 -8.97
N ILE A 56 -4.34 -8.69 -9.95
CA ILE A 56 -5.65 -8.03 -10.07
C ILE A 56 -6.54 -8.41 -8.87
N ILE A 57 -6.55 -9.68 -8.48
CA ILE A 57 -7.31 -10.14 -7.30
C ILE A 57 -6.77 -9.47 -6.03
N LEU A 58 -5.45 -9.40 -5.87
CA LEU A 58 -4.80 -8.79 -4.71
C LEU A 58 -5.16 -7.29 -4.59
N ILE A 59 -5.03 -6.54 -5.70
CA ILE A 59 -5.35 -5.11 -5.75
C ILE A 59 -6.85 -4.87 -5.51
N SER A 60 -7.72 -5.65 -6.14
CA SER A 60 -9.17 -5.50 -5.96
C SER A 60 -9.62 -5.82 -4.54
N ALA A 61 -9.06 -6.86 -3.90
CA ALA A 61 -9.32 -7.17 -2.50
C ALA A 61 -8.87 -6.04 -1.57
N TYR A 62 -7.69 -5.47 -1.82
CA TYR A 62 -7.19 -4.31 -1.07
C TYR A 62 -8.12 -3.10 -1.20
N LEU A 63 -8.50 -2.74 -2.43
CA LEU A 63 -9.40 -1.60 -2.67
C LEU A 63 -10.78 -1.82 -2.04
N LEU A 64 -11.32 -3.04 -2.08
CA LEU A 64 -12.58 -3.38 -1.41
C LEU A 64 -12.48 -3.23 0.11
N LEU A 65 -11.40 -3.72 0.73
CA LEU A 65 -11.17 -3.55 2.17
C LEU A 65 -11.05 -2.08 2.55
N CYS A 66 -10.34 -1.28 1.75
CA CYS A 66 -10.24 0.16 1.94
C CYS A 66 -11.61 0.85 1.81
N LEU A 67 -12.44 0.45 0.84
CA LEU A 67 -13.78 0.98 0.64
C LEU A 67 -14.71 0.64 1.80
N ILE A 68 -14.66 -0.60 2.29
CA ILE A 68 -15.39 -1.01 3.50
C ILE A 68 -14.94 -0.17 4.71
N CYS A 69 -13.65 0.12 4.83
CA CYS A 69 -13.09 0.94 5.91
C CYS A 69 -13.43 2.44 5.80
N LEU A 70 -13.76 2.92 4.59
CA LEU A 70 -14.30 4.27 4.37
C LEU A 70 -15.79 4.37 4.71
N LEU A 71 -16.57 3.34 4.35
CA LEU A 71 -18.03 3.32 4.55
C LEU A 71 -18.41 3.08 6.01
N PHE A 72 -17.69 2.21 6.69
CA PHE A 72 -17.89 1.90 8.09
C PHE A 72 -16.70 2.48 8.83
N VAL A 73 -16.94 3.31 9.86
CA VAL A 73 -15.91 3.87 10.74
C VAL A 73 -15.29 2.73 11.54
N PHE A 74 -14.43 1.95 10.87
CA PHE A 74 -13.72 0.83 11.44
C PHE A 74 -12.58 1.34 12.32
N ILE A 75 -12.17 0.47 13.24
CA ILE A 75 -11.13 0.69 14.24
C ILE A 75 -9.88 1.27 13.56
N GLU A 76 -9.34 2.36 14.12
CA GLU A 76 -8.18 3.08 13.60
C GLU A 76 -6.98 2.16 13.32
N THR A 77 -6.79 1.12 14.14
CA THR A 77 -5.73 0.12 13.96
C THR A 77 -5.84 -0.66 12.64
N PHE A 78 -7.06 -0.91 12.15
CA PHE A 78 -7.28 -1.57 10.87
C PHE A 78 -6.90 -0.66 9.69
N LYS A 79 -7.15 0.65 9.81
CA LYS A 79 -6.70 1.65 8.83
C LYS A 79 -5.18 1.68 8.72
N VAL A 80 -4.47 1.66 9.85
CA VAL A 80 -2.99 1.58 9.86
C VAL A 80 -2.51 0.33 9.13
N PHE A 81 -3.12 -0.81 9.42
CA PHE A 81 -2.77 -2.07 8.76
C PHE A 81 -2.93 -2.00 7.24
N LEU A 82 -4.02 -1.39 6.75
CA LEU A 82 -4.23 -1.17 5.32
C LEU A 82 -3.22 -0.19 4.72
N ILE A 83 -2.79 0.84 5.43
CA ILE A 83 -1.72 1.75 4.96
C ILE A 83 -0.42 0.98 4.77
N VAL A 84 -0.05 0.14 5.75
CA VAL A 84 1.17 -0.68 5.68
C VAL A 84 1.12 -1.60 4.47
N ILE A 85 -0.01 -2.28 4.25
CA ILE A 85 -0.20 -3.15 3.07
C ILE A 85 -0.07 -2.34 1.77
N GLY A 86 -0.70 -1.16 1.69
CA GLY A 86 -0.63 -0.32 0.50
C GLY A 86 0.80 0.13 0.17
N VAL A 87 1.57 0.52 1.20
CA VAL A 87 2.98 0.88 1.06
C VAL A 87 3.81 -0.33 0.60
N TRP A 88 3.59 -1.51 1.18
CA TRP A 88 4.28 -2.74 0.79
C TRP A 88 3.95 -3.16 -0.64
N MET A 89 2.68 -3.13 -1.04
CA MET A 89 2.27 -3.35 -2.42
C MET A 89 3.02 -2.40 -3.35
N SER A 90 3.05 -1.12 -3.02
CA SER A 90 3.70 -0.11 -3.87
C SER A 90 5.19 -0.38 -4.04
N LEU A 91 5.86 -0.69 -2.93
CA LEU A 91 7.28 -1.04 -2.95
C LEU A 91 7.54 -2.30 -3.77
N THR A 92 6.73 -3.36 -3.62
CA THR A 92 6.91 -4.59 -4.41
C THR A 92 6.79 -4.34 -5.90
N PHE A 93 5.80 -3.54 -6.34
CA PHE A 93 5.67 -3.18 -7.76
C PHE A 93 6.84 -2.33 -8.25
N PHE A 94 7.33 -1.41 -7.44
CA PHE A 94 8.49 -0.58 -7.80
C PHE A 94 9.78 -1.40 -7.92
N PHE A 95 10.00 -2.35 -7.00
CA PHE A 95 11.17 -3.23 -7.04
C PHE A 95 11.11 -4.26 -8.16
N HIS A 96 9.93 -4.76 -8.53
CA HIS A 96 9.78 -5.72 -9.64
C HIS A 96 10.02 -5.11 -11.03
N LYS A 97 10.10 -3.78 -11.09
CA LYS A 97 10.35 -3.01 -12.31
C LYS A 97 11.85 -2.84 -12.62
N LYS A 98 12.73 -3.16 -11.67
CA LYS A 98 14.19 -3.24 -11.87
C LYS A 98 14.58 -4.65 -12.27
#